data_AF-A0A2S6AHT9-F1
#
_entry.id   AF-A0A2S6AHT9-F1
#
_cell.length_a   1.000
_cell.length_b   1.000
_cell.length_c   1.000
_cell.angle_alpha   90.00
_cell.angle_beta   90.00
_cell.angle_gamma   90.00
#
_symmetry.space_group_name_H-M   'P 1'
#
loop_
_entity.id
_entity.type
_entity.pdbx_description
1 polymer ?
#
loop_
_entity_poly.entity_id
_entity_poly.type
_entity_poly.pdbx_seq_one_letter_code
_entity_poly.pdbx_strand_id
1 'polypeptide(L)'
;MDDMDRVVEELCWIDWHDIDEVEVMCRAALDELVANPSIVRGRLADLVNRPELLKLCEHYDVLDKIVLASEDDPGVRVRLHVFLPGYFDRPHNHRWSYASKILRGHYRHYLFGNAELDEQVEPDKLPVLHVREEPVGATYALHHSMVHAVVAEPFTASLVVRGPAVKDKFLVMDRHTNEAWWQFGAKDESKADAKKKQMSRARFAEVTGWLEEWGVA
;
A
#
# COMPACT_ATOMS: atom_id res chain seq x y z
N MET A 1 -19.00 -1.89 -16.78
CA MET A 1 -17.58 -1.87 -16.40
C MET A 1 -17.15 -0.42 -16.45
N ASP A 2 -16.78 0.16 -15.31
CA ASP A 2 -16.27 1.54 -15.28
C ASP A 2 -14.77 1.57 -15.59
N ASP A 3 -14.20 2.78 -15.72
CA ASP A 3 -12.80 2.93 -16.13
C ASP A 3 -11.80 2.36 -15.09
N MET A 4 -12.14 2.38 -13.80
CA MET A 4 -11.30 1.75 -12.77
C MET A 4 -11.31 0.23 -12.93
N ASP A 5 -12.48 -0.37 -13.21
CA ASP A 5 -12.58 -1.81 -13.44
C ASP A 5 -11.74 -2.24 -14.66
N ARG A 6 -11.72 -1.42 -15.73
CA ARG A 6 -10.88 -1.69 -16.92
C ARG A 6 -9.39 -1.64 -16.61
N VAL A 7 -8.94 -0.64 -15.85
CA VAL A 7 -7.53 -0.55 -15.42
C VAL A 7 -7.15 -1.79 -14.61
N VAL A 8 -8.04 -2.26 -13.73
CA VAL A 8 -7.79 -3.42 -12.86
C VAL A 8 -7.78 -4.73 -13.63
N GLU A 9 -8.64 -4.88 -14.64
CA GLU A 9 -8.69 -6.07 -15.49
C GLU A 9 -7.33 -6.37 -16.16
N GLU A 10 -6.65 -5.34 -16.66
CA GLU A 10 -5.31 -5.49 -17.27
C GLU A 10 -4.26 -5.96 -16.24
N LEU A 11 -4.38 -5.54 -14.98
CA LEU A 11 -3.46 -5.93 -13.90
C LEU A 11 -3.59 -7.40 -13.50
N CYS A 12 -4.70 -8.06 -13.84
CA CYS A 12 -4.94 -9.47 -13.55
C CYS A 12 -4.07 -10.42 -14.39
N TRP A 13 -3.44 -9.93 -15.45
CA TRP A 13 -2.61 -10.73 -16.37
C TRP A 13 -1.11 -10.69 -16.05
N ILE A 14 -0.70 -9.86 -15.09
CA ILE A 14 0.71 -9.69 -14.71
C ILE A 14 1.27 -10.97 -14.08
N ASP A 15 2.48 -11.38 -14.46
CA ASP A 15 3.27 -12.30 -13.64
C ASP A 15 3.85 -11.58 -12.40
N TRP A 16 3.19 -11.74 -11.26
CA TRP A 16 3.57 -11.06 -10.02
C TRP A 16 4.89 -11.51 -9.38
N HIS A 17 5.55 -12.55 -9.93
CA HIS A 17 6.91 -12.95 -9.54
C HIS A 17 7.99 -12.27 -10.39
N ASP A 18 7.66 -11.79 -11.59
CA ASP A 18 8.56 -10.98 -12.40
C ASP A 18 8.44 -9.50 -11.97
N ILE A 19 9.39 -9.05 -11.16
CA ILE A 19 9.35 -7.68 -10.63
C ILE A 19 9.53 -6.62 -11.72
N ASP A 20 10.17 -6.95 -12.85
CA ASP A 20 10.32 -6.02 -13.97
C ASP A 20 8.98 -5.84 -14.68
N GLU A 21 8.25 -6.94 -14.92
CA GLU A 21 6.89 -6.88 -15.47
C GLU A 21 5.92 -6.14 -14.53
N VAL A 22 5.97 -6.44 -13.22
CA VAL A 22 5.17 -5.73 -12.20
C VAL A 22 5.44 -4.23 -12.25
N GLU A 23 6.71 -3.84 -12.36
CA GLU A 23 7.13 -2.44 -12.44
C GLU A 23 6.52 -1.75 -13.67
N VAL A 24 6.74 -2.32 -14.86
CA VAL A 24 6.32 -1.74 -16.13
C VAL A 24 4.80 -1.63 -16.20
N MET A 25 4.09 -2.72 -15.92
CA MET A 25 2.64 -2.80 -16.07
C MET A 25 1.92 -1.96 -15.01
N CYS A 26 2.36 -2.03 -13.76
CA CYS A 26 1.75 -1.20 -12.72
C CYS A 26 2.10 0.29 -12.90
N ARG A 27 3.29 0.63 -13.39
CA ARG A 27 3.64 2.03 -13.72
C ARG A 27 2.68 2.58 -14.77
N ALA A 28 2.41 1.83 -15.84
CA ALA A 28 1.46 2.24 -16.87
C ALA A 28 0.06 2.48 -16.30
N ALA A 29 -0.46 1.56 -15.49
CA ALA A 29 -1.77 1.71 -14.83
C ALA A 29 -1.79 2.90 -13.85
N LEU A 30 -0.76 3.08 -13.04
CA LEU A 30 -0.65 4.19 -12.10
C LEU A 30 -0.54 5.54 -12.81
N ASP A 31 0.17 5.60 -13.93
CA ASP A 31 0.30 6.80 -14.76
C ASP A 31 -1.04 7.13 -15.44
N GLU A 32 -1.81 6.14 -15.89
CA GLU A 32 -3.16 6.34 -16.41
C GLU A 32 -4.11 6.93 -15.36
N LEU A 33 -4.10 6.39 -14.14
CA LEU A 33 -4.93 6.88 -13.04
C LEU A 33 -4.57 8.33 -12.64
N VAL A 34 -3.28 8.68 -12.67
CA VAL A 34 -2.81 10.05 -12.39
C VAL A 34 -3.14 11.00 -13.54
N ALA A 35 -3.03 10.56 -14.79
CA ALA A 35 -3.41 11.35 -15.96
C ALA A 35 -4.93 11.60 -16.04
N ASN A 36 -5.73 10.73 -15.42
CA ASN A 36 -7.18 10.82 -15.41
C ASN A 36 -7.75 10.81 -13.97
N PRO A 37 -7.56 11.87 -13.18
CA PRO A 37 -8.00 11.91 -11.77
C PRO A 37 -9.52 11.70 -11.58
N SER A 38 -10.32 11.92 -12.63
CA SER A 38 -11.76 11.62 -12.63
C SER A 38 -12.07 10.14 -12.35
N ILE A 39 -11.19 9.21 -12.72
CA ILE A 39 -11.36 7.78 -12.44
C ILE A 39 -11.28 7.53 -10.93
N VAL A 40 -10.24 8.06 -10.28
CA VAL A 40 -10.06 7.93 -8.83
C VAL A 40 -11.16 8.68 -8.06
N ARG A 41 -11.50 9.90 -8.48
CA ARG A 41 -12.64 10.70 -7.96
C ARG A 41 -13.94 9.94 -8.00
N GLY A 42 -14.29 9.44 -9.19
CA GLY A 42 -15.52 8.71 -9.43
C GLY A 42 -15.60 7.48 -8.54
N ARG A 43 -14.48 6.74 -8.42
CA ARG A 43 -14.42 5.58 -7.54
C ARG A 43 -14.56 5.96 -6.06
N LEU A 44 -13.87 6.99 -5.58
CA LEU A 44 -14.00 7.46 -4.19
C LEU A 44 -15.43 7.88 -3.85
N ALA A 45 -16.08 8.61 -4.75
CA ALA A 45 -17.48 9.03 -4.59
C ALA A 45 -18.45 7.83 -4.56
N ASP A 46 -18.18 6.80 -5.35
CA ASP A 46 -19.01 5.59 -5.42
C ASP A 46 -18.77 4.60 -4.27
N LEU A 47 -17.65 4.70 -3.54
CA LEU A 47 -17.32 3.74 -2.47
C LEU A 47 -18.43 3.62 -1.42
N VAL A 48 -19.19 4.67 -1.13
CA VAL A 48 -20.34 4.61 -0.20
C VAL A 48 -21.42 3.63 -0.63
N ASN A 49 -21.50 3.32 -1.92
CA ASN A 49 -22.40 2.33 -2.53
C ASN A 49 -21.75 0.96 -2.72
N ARG A 50 -20.47 0.81 -2.35
CA ARG A 50 -19.66 -0.42 -2.47
C ARG A 50 -19.25 -0.96 -1.09
N PRO A 51 -20.20 -1.51 -0.31
CA PRO A 51 -19.91 -2.02 1.04
C PRO A 51 -18.84 -3.12 1.05
N GLU A 52 -18.69 -3.85 -0.04
CA GLU A 52 -17.65 -4.86 -0.25
C GLU A 52 -16.24 -4.29 -0.38
N LEU A 53 -16.08 -3.05 -0.84
CA LEU A 53 -14.78 -2.36 -0.87
C LEU A 53 -14.56 -1.54 0.40
N LEU A 54 -15.61 -0.88 0.92
CA LEU A 54 -15.50 -0.12 2.17
C LEU A 54 -15.09 -1.00 3.36
N LYS A 55 -15.55 -2.26 3.43
CA LYS A 55 -15.11 -3.20 4.47
C LYS A 55 -13.61 -3.51 4.42
N LEU A 56 -12.95 -3.24 3.29
CA LEU A 56 -11.52 -3.46 3.08
C LEU A 56 -10.69 -2.21 3.33
N CYS A 57 -11.32 -1.06 3.57
CA CYS A 57 -10.63 0.17 3.95
C CYS A 57 -10.22 0.10 5.42
N GLU A 58 -8.98 0.47 5.70
CA GLU A 58 -8.35 0.32 7.01
C GLU A 58 -7.82 1.66 7.52
N HIS A 59 -8.01 1.92 8.81
CA HIS A 59 -7.41 3.01 9.55
C HIS A 59 -6.46 2.44 10.62
N TYR A 60 -5.21 2.89 10.57
CA TYR A 60 -4.21 2.66 11.59
C TYR A 60 -3.80 4.00 12.21
N ASP A 61 -3.10 3.94 13.34
CA ASP A 61 -2.52 5.10 14.03
C ASP A 61 -1.70 6.01 13.10
N VAL A 62 -0.97 5.42 12.15
CA VAL A 62 -0.02 6.14 11.28
C VAL A 62 -0.33 6.04 9.78
N LEU A 63 -1.42 5.36 9.39
CA LEU A 63 -1.71 5.08 7.97
C LEU A 63 -3.20 4.81 7.74
N ASP A 64 -3.79 5.53 6.79
CA ASP A 64 -5.07 5.17 6.20
C ASP A 64 -4.87 4.43 4.87
N LYS A 65 -5.68 3.39 4.64
CA LYS A 65 -5.72 2.61 3.40
C LYS A 65 -7.13 2.59 2.86
N ILE A 66 -7.35 3.21 1.71
CA ILE A 66 -8.63 3.18 0.99
C ILE A 66 -8.50 2.21 -0.17
N VAL A 67 -9.41 1.26 -0.29
CA VAL A 67 -9.43 0.29 -1.39
C VAL A 67 -10.32 0.81 -2.50
N LEU A 68 -9.73 1.08 -3.67
CA LEU A 68 -10.43 1.61 -4.84
C LEU A 68 -10.99 0.48 -5.72
N ALA A 69 -10.29 -0.64 -5.80
CA ALA A 69 -10.75 -1.82 -6.52
C ALA A 69 -10.09 -3.06 -5.95
N SER A 70 -10.76 -4.20 -6.04
CA SER A 70 -10.26 -5.49 -5.58
C SER A 70 -10.82 -6.58 -6.50
N GLU A 71 -9.92 -7.36 -7.10
CA GLU A 71 -10.26 -8.60 -7.78
C GLU A 71 -9.78 -9.75 -6.89
N ASP A 72 -10.71 -10.57 -6.40
CA ASP A 72 -10.38 -11.63 -5.43
C ASP A 72 -9.66 -12.81 -6.08
N ASP A 73 -9.87 -13.02 -7.39
CA ASP A 73 -9.15 -13.97 -8.24
C ASP A 73 -8.62 -13.19 -9.46
N PRO A 74 -7.31 -12.89 -9.56
CA PRO A 74 -6.22 -13.56 -8.85
C PRO A 74 -5.82 -12.96 -7.48
N GLY A 75 -6.47 -11.89 -7.00
CA GLY A 75 -6.15 -11.26 -5.71
C GLY A 75 -5.54 -9.84 -5.81
N VAL A 76 -5.68 -9.19 -6.96
CA VAL A 76 -5.18 -7.84 -7.25
C VAL A 76 -5.98 -6.78 -6.51
N ARG A 77 -5.30 -5.71 -6.05
CA ARG A 77 -5.98 -4.59 -5.40
C ARG A 77 -5.30 -3.26 -5.70
N VAL A 78 -6.13 -2.25 -5.99
CA VAL A 78 -5.71 -0.85 -6.13
C VAL A 78 -6.14 -0.07 -4.89
N ARG A 79 -5.23 0.72 -4.32
CA ARG A 79 -5.44 1.41 -3.05
C ARG A 79 -4.87 2.83 -3.08
N LEU A 80 -5.44 3.68 -2.24
CA LEU A 80 -4.77 4.90 -1.77
C LEU A 80 -4.24 4.66 -0.37
N HIS A 81 -3.01 5.08 -0.14
CA HIS A 81 -2.38 5.15 1.17
C HIS A 81 -2.21 6.62 1.56
N VAL A 82 -2.61 6.99 2.77
CA VAL A 82 -2.36 8.32 3.35
C VAL A 82 -1.62 8.15 4.68
N PHE A 83 -0.35 8.53 4.69
CA PHE A 83 0.50 8.45 5.87
C PHE A 83 0.21 9.60 6.82
N LEU A 84 0.02 9.31 8.10
CA LEU A 84 -0.30 10.28 9.13
C LEU A 84 0.97 10.68 9.91
N PRO A 85 0.94 11.77 10.69
CA PRO A 85 2.04 12.10 11.59
C PRO A 85 2.46 10.90 12.45
N GLY A 86 3.76 10.74 12.66
CA GLY A 86 4.31 9.67 13.49
C GLY A 86 4.62 8.37 12.75
N TYR A 87 4.49 8.30 11.42
CA TYR A 87 5.07 7.18 10.68
C TYR A 87 6.60 7.28 10.65
N PHE A 88 7.29 6.22 11.10
CA PHE A 88 8.75 6.17 11.15
C PHE A 88 9.29 4.81 10.69
N ASP A 89 10.62 4.71 10.61
CA ASP A 89 11.41 3.59 10.07
C ASP A 89 11.05 2.24 10.71
N ARG A 90 10.09 1.55 10.08
CA ARG A 90 9.66 0.18 10.42
C ARG A 90 9.98 -0.76 9.26
N PRO A 91 11.15 -1.42 9.28
CA PRO A 91 11.49 -2.40 8.27
C PRO A 91 10.46 -3.53 8.21
N HIS A 92 10.05 -3.90 7.00
CA HIS A 92 9.14 -4.99 6.77
C HIS A 92 9.29 -5.53 5.35
N ASN A 93 8.85 -6.76 5.13
CA ASN A 93 8.57 -7.27 3.79
C ASN A 93 7.05 -7.35 3.57
N HIS A 94 6.64 -7.74 2.37
CA HIS A 94 5.23 -7.85 2.01
C HIS A 94 4.82 -9.29 1.78
N ARG A 95 3.52 -9.54 1.87
CA ARG A 95 2.91 -10.81 1.45
C ARG A 95 2.69 -10.88 -0.06
N TRP A 96 2.92 -9.79 -0.78
CA TRP A 96 2.63 -9.62 -2.21
C TRP A 96 3.68 -8.70 -2.83
N SER A 97 3.97 -8.90 -4.11
CA SER A 97 4.68 -7.89 -4.90
C SER A 97 3.73 -6.72 -5.15
N TYR A 98 4.28 -5.52 -5.24
CA TYR A 98 3.46 -4.32 -5.40
C TYR A 98 4.23 -3.20 -6.09
N ALA A 99 3.48 -2.23 -6.61
CA ALA A 99 3.99 -0.95 -7.07
C ALA A 99 3.28 0.20 -6.38
N SER A 100 3.97 1.32 -6.26
CA SER A 100 3.47 2.53 -5.60
C SER A 100 3.89 3.76 -6.40
N LYS A 101 2.99 4.74 -6.51
CA LYS A 101 3.24 6.06 -7.09
C LYS A 101 2.90 7.17 -6.10
N ILE A 102 3.86 8.07 -5.87
CA ILE A 102 3.70 9.17 -4.91
C ILE A 102 2.85 10.27 -5.55
N LEU A 103 1.75 10.65 -4.90
CA LEU A 103 0.84 11.70 -5.36
C LEU A 103 1.08 13.03 -4.65
N ARG A 104 1.49 12.98 -3.38
CA ARG A 104 1.73 14.15 -2.54
C ARG A 104 2.74 13.79 -1.47
N GLY A 105 3.58 14.75 -1.09
CA GLY A 105 4.54 14.59 0.00
C GLY A 105 5.81 13.92 -0.51
N HIS A 106 6.44 13.13 0.35
CA HIS A 106 7.76 12.58 0.08
C HIS A 106 8.04 11.36 0.96
N TYR A 107 8.69 10.33 0.39
CA TYR A 107 9.30 9.27 1.17
C TYR A 107 10.82 9.37 1.17
N ARG A 108 11.41 9.13 2.34
CA ARG A 108 12.76 8.58 2.42
C ARG A 108 12.68 7.07 2.49
N HIS A 109 13.16 6.38 1.46
CA HIS A 109 13.00 4.93 1.28
C HIS A 109 14.33 4.22 1.57
N TYR A 110 14.30 3.29 2.51
CA TYR A 110 15.41 2.44 2.91
C TYR A 110 15.19 1.02 2.37
N LEU A 111 16.17 0.48 1.66
CA LEU A 111 16.16 -0.90 1.16
C LEU A 111 17.23 -1.70 1.90
N PHE A 112 16.82 -2.83 2.46
CA PHE A 112 17.68 -3.73 3.21
C PHE A 112 18.03 -5.01 2.43
N GLY A 113 17.46 -5.15 1.22
CA GLY A 113 17.65 -6.30 0.36
C GLY A 113 16.66 -7.43 0.64
N ASN A 114 16.93 -8.57 0.03
CA ASN A 114 16.19 -9.80 0.31
C ASN A 114 16.76 -10.42 1.58
N ALA A 115 15.97 -10.42 2.65
CA ALA A 115 16.29 -11.15 3.86
C ALA A 115 15.18 -12.17 4.14
N GLU A 116 15.59 -13.41 4.41
CA GLU A 116 14.73 -14.34 5.11
C GLU A 116 14.60 -13.81 6.54
N LEU A 117 13.41 -13.31 6.85
CA LEU A 117 13.10 -12.71 8.13
C LEU A 117 12.40 -13.72 9.02
N ASP A 118 12.90 -13.88 10.23
CA ASP A 118 12.21 -14.52 11.34
C ASP A 118 12.28 -13.63 12.59
N GLU A 119 11.68 -14.09 13.69
CA GLU A 119 11.64 -13.33 14.95
C GLU A 119 13.02 -13.15 15.62
N GLN A 120 14.07 -13.85 15.15
CA GLN A 120 15.43 -13.71 15.65
C GLN A 120 16.21 -12.61 14.93
N VAL A 121 15.61 -11.96 13.93
CA VAL A 121 16.20 -10.77 13.31
C VAL A 121 16.49 -9.72 14.38
N GLU A 122 17.61 -9.02 14.23
CA GLU A 122 17.97 -7.88 15.05
C GLU A 122 17.70 -6.60 14.22
N PRO A 123 16.52 -5.95 14.39
CA PRO A 123 16.12 -4.78 13.59
C PRO A 123 17.17 -3.67 13.50
N ASP A 124 17.87 -3.40 14.60
CA ASP A 124 18.91 -2.36 14.66
C ASP A 124 20.12 -2.69 13.78
N LYS A 125 20.45 -3.98 13.60
CA LYS A 125 21.58 -4.48 12.81
C LYS A 125 21.28 -4.69 11.32
N LEU A 126 20.04 -4.49 10.87
CA LEU A 126 19.72 -4.62 9.45
C LEU A 126 20.55 -3.64 8.59
N PRO A 127 21.35 -4.14 7.62
CA PRO A 127 22.18 -3.29 6.80
C PRO A 127 21.30 -2.53 5.79
N VAL A 128 21.40 -1.21 5.81
CA VAL A 128 20.79 -0.37 4.78
C VAL A 128 21.66 -0.46 3.53
N LEU A 129 21.18 -1.16 2.51
CA LEU A 129 21.90 -1.38 1.25
C LEU A 129 21.71 -0.22 0.27
N HIS A 130 20.58 0.48 0.36
CA HIS A 130 20.28 1.64 -0.48
C HIS A 130 19.35 2.60 0.26
N VAL A 131 19.61 3.91 0.11
CA VAL A 131 18.70 4.98 0.56
C VAL A 131 18.39 5.89 -0.61
N ARG A 132 17.12 6.18 -0.82
CA ARG A 132 16.67 7.09 -1.87
C ARG A 132 15.51 7.96 -1.43
N GLU A 133 15.33 9.05 -2.14
CA GLU A 133 14.20 9.96 -2.00
C GLU A 133 13.17 9.65 -3.09
N GLU A 134 11.91 9.51 -2.70
CA GLU A 134 10.79 9.29 -3.61
C GLU A 134 9.92 10.55 -3.60
N PRO A 135 10.16 11.50 -4.52
CA PRO A 135 9.35 12.70 -4.65
C PRO A 135 7.99 12.40 -5.30
N VAL A 136 7.10 13.39 -5.30
CA VAL A 136 5.85 13.35 -6.08
C VAL A 136 6.11 12.95 -7.52
N GLY A 137 5.30 12.03 -8.04
CA GLY A 137 5.41 11.47 -9.39
C GLY A 137 6.33 10.25 -9.49
N ALA A 138 7.19 10.02 -8.49
CA ALA A 138 8.02 8.82 -8.46
C ALA A 138 7.15 7.56 -8.37
N THR A 139 7.54 6.53 -9.12
CA THR A 139 6.92 5.22 -9.12
C THR A 139 8.00 4.17 -8.88
N TYR A 140 7.72 3.19 -8.03
CA TYR A 140 8.59 2.05 -7.79
C TYR A 140 7.78 0.78 -7.57
N ALA A 141 8.40 -0.36 -7.85
CA ALA A 141 7.88 -1.69 -7.50
C ALA A 141 8.85 -2.42 -6.57
N LEU A 142 8.30 -3.21 -5.64
CA LEU A 142 9.07 -4.10 -4.77
C LEU A 142 8.53 -5.51 -4.86
N HIS A 143 9.45 -6.46 -5.01
CA HIS A 143 9.15 -7.88 -4.90
C HIS A 143 8.78 -8.20 -3.44
N HIS A 144 7.88 -9.16 -3.24
CA HIS A 144 7.39 -9.53 -1.90
C HIS A 144 8.50 -9.97 -0.91
N SER A 145 9.69 -10.34 -1.39
CA SER A 145 10.85 -10.70 -0.55
C SER A 145 11.67 -9.50 -0.09
N MET A 146 11.51 -8.34 -0.72
CA MET A 146 12.31 -7.16 -0.40
C MET A 146 11.93 -6.63 0.98
N VAL A 147 12.92 -6.50 1.85
CA VAL A 147 12.78 -5.80 3.12
C VAL A 147 13.04 -4.33 2.89
N HIS A 148 12.08 -3.50 3.27
CA HIS A 148 12.19 -2.06 3.12
C HIS A 148 11.52 -1.33 4.28
N ALA A 149 11.85 -0.06 4.42
CA ALA A 149 11.12 0.89 5.24
C ALA A 149 10.94 2.20 4.48
N VAL A 150 9.88 2.91 4.79
CA VAL A 150 9.70 4.30 4.33
C VAL A 150 9.62 5.19 5.56
N VAL A 151 10.15 6.40 5.46
CA VAL A 151 9.83 7.48 6.38
C VAL A 151 9.10 8.52 5.56
N ALA A 152 7.79 8.64 5.80
CA ALA A 152 6.92 9.52 5.07
C ALA A 152 6.81 10.86 5.77
N GLU A 153 6.84 11.95 4.99
CA GLU A 153 6.36 13.24 5.50
C GLU A 153 4.89 13.09 5.93
N PRO A 154 4.44 13.73 7.02
CA PRO A 154 3.03 13.71 7.39
C PRO A 154 2.11 14.10 6.23
N PHE A 155 1.02 13.36 6.08
CA PHE A 155 0.03 13.51 5.01
C PHE A 155 0.56 13.21 3.60
N THR A 156 1.61 12.40 3.49
CA THR A 156 2.05 11.85 2.19
C THR A 156 1.01 10.87 1.67
N ALA A 157 0.66 11.00 0.38
CA ALA A 157 -0.34 10.18 -0.27
C ALA A 157 0.27 9.43 -1.47
N SER A 158 -0.09 8.15 -1.63
CA SER A 158 0.35 7.33 -2.76
C SER A 158 -0.76 6.42 -3.27
N LEU A 159 -0.81 6.22 -4.59
CA LEU A 159 -1.53 5.10 -5.19
C LEU A 159 -0.67 3.84 -5.10
N VAL A 160 -1.29 2.73 -4.77
CA VAL A 160 -0.62 1.44 -4.60
C VAL A 160 -1.40 0.37 -5.35
N VAL A 161 -0.72 -0.36 -6.22
CA VAL A 161 -1.23 -1.60 -6.82
C VAL A 161 -0.49 -2.75 -6.17
N ARG A 162 -1.23 -3.75 -5.69
CA ARG A 162 -0.65 -4.97 -5.14
C ARG A 162 -1.25 -6.22 -5.77
N GLY A 163 -0.41 -7.24 -5.91
CA GLY A 163 -0.80 -8.53 -6.47
C GLY A 163 -1.39 -9.52 -5.47
N PRO A 164 -1.51 -10.78 -5.90
CA PRO A 164 -1.90 -11.92 -5.08
C PRO A 164 -0.99 -12.08 -3.85
N ALA A 165 -1.54 -12.61 -2.77
CA ALA A 165 -0.74 -12.95 -1.60
C ALA A 165 0.00 -14.28 -1.82
N VAL A 166 1.32 -14.27 -1.69
CA VAL A 166 2.21 -15.44 -1.78
C VAL A 166 2.71 -15.93 -0.41
N LYS A 167 2.36 -15.20 0.66
CA LYS A 167 2.65 -15.55 2.06
C LYS A 167 1.40 -15.37 2.92
N ASP A 168 1.30 -16.10 4.03
CA ASP A 168 0.23 -15.93 5.02
C ASP A 168 0.49 -14.76 5.98
N LYS A 169 1.77 -14.49 6.25
CA LYS A 169 2.24 -13.47 7.18
C LYS A 169 3.50 -12.75 6.67
N PHE A 170 3.78 -11.60 7.25
CA PHE A 170 5.01 -10.84 7.02
C PHE A 170 5.51 -10.28 8.35
N LEU A 171 6.82 -10.05 8.44
CA LEU A 171 7.43 -9.55 9.66
C LEU A 171 7.51 -8.03 9.60
N VAL A 172 7.08 -7.38 10.68
CA VAL A 172 7.29 -5.94 10.90
C VAL A 172 8.24 -5.78 12.05
N MET A 173 9.15 -4.82 11.90
CA MET A 173 10.22 -4.55 12.85
C MET A 173 10.20 -3.08 13.23
N ASP A 174 10.66 -2.80 14.45
CA ASP A 174 10.92 -1.46 14.93
C ASP A 174 12.40 -1.36 15.32
N ARG A 175 13.17 -0.53 14.61
CA ARG A 175 14.60 -0.36 14.87
C ARG A 175 14.91 0.45 16.12
N HIS A 176 13.95 1.19 16.65
CA HIS A 176 14.12 2.00 17.85
C HIS A 176 13.89 1.17 19.11
N THR A 177 12.87 0.30 19.09
CA THR A 177 12.57 -0.61 20.22
C THR A 177 13.27 -1.97 20.09
N ASN A 178 13.81 -2.27 18.90
CA ASN A 178 14.38 -3.55 18.52
C ASN A 178 13.39 -4.72 18.60
N GLU A 179 12.10 -4.43 18.48
CA GLU A 179 11.03 -5.43 18.48
C GLU A 179 10.71 -5.91 17.07
N ALA A 180 10.32 -7.19 16.95
CA ALA A 180 9.83 -7.78 15.71
C ALA A 180 8.54 -8.56 16.00
N TRP A 181 7.56 -8.44 15.12
CA TRP A 181 6.28 -9.14 15.27
C TRP A 181 5.69 -9.53 13.92
N TRP A 182 4.95 -10.65 13.90
CA TRP A 182 4.22 -11.08 12.72
C TRP A 182 2.95 -10.26 12.54
N GLN A 183 2.70 -9.84 11.30
CA GLN A 183 1.39 -9.43 10.84
C GLN A 183 0.81 -10.48 9.91
N PHE A 184 -0.43 -10.86 10.20
CA PHE A 184 -1.15 -11.92 9.50
C PHE A 184 -2.09 -11.36 8.44
N GLY A 185 -2.39 -12.19 7.44
CA GLY A 185 -3.43 -11.90 6.49
C GLY A 185 -4.85 -12.00 7.04
N ALA A 186 -5.80 -11.45 6.28
CA ALA A 186 -7.22 -11.47 6.63
C ALA A 186 -7.80 -12.88 6.90
N LYS A 187 -7.20 -13.94 6.35
CA LYS A 187 -7.61 -15.34 6.60
C LYS A 187 -7.33 -15.79 8.03
N ASP A 188 -6.23 -15.32 8.60
CA ASP A 188 -5.72 -15.76 9.92
C ASP A 188 -5.85 -14.67 10.99
N GLU A 189 -6.36 -13.49 10.60
CA GLU A 189 -6.64 -12.37 11.49
C GLU A 189 -7.93 -12.59 12.30
N SER A 190 -7.92 -12.20 13.57
CA SER A 190 -9.11 -12.27 14.40
C SER A 190 -10.19 -11.28 13.93
N LYS A 191 -11.48 -11.63 14.10
CA LYS A 191 -12.57 -10.71 13.79
C LYS A 191 -12.50 -9.40 14.60
N ALA A 192 -11.93 -9.45 15.79
CA ALA A 192 -11.77 -8.27 16.64
C ALA A 192 -10.72 -7.31 16.08
N ASP A 193 -9.57 -7.83 15.64
CA ASP A 193 -8.51 -7.03 15.03
C ASP A 193 -8.94 -6.45 13.69
N ALA A 194 -9.58 -7.26 12.85
CA ALA A 194 -10.17 -6.82 11.59
C ALA A 194 -11.16 -5.65 11.79
N LYS A 195 -12.03 -5.75 12.81
CA LYS A 195 -12.98 -4.68 13.15
C LYS A 195 -12.30 -3.44 13.73
N LYS A 196 -11.23 -3.61 14.52
CA LYS A 196 -10.49 -2.51 15.15
C LYS A 196 -9.85 -1.58 14.12
N LYS A 197 -9.28 -2.15 13.05
CA LYS A 197 -8.68 -1.38 11.96
C LYS A 197 -9.66 -0.95 10.88
N GLN A 198 -10.91 -1.42 10.90
CA GLN A 198 -11.87 -1.07 9.85
C GLN A 198 -12.13 0.44 9.87
N MET A 199 -11.96 1.09 8.72
CA MET A 199 -12.16 2.53 8.61
C MET A 199 -13.63 2.89 8.88
N SER A 200 -13.84 3.85 9.78
CA SER A 200 -15.19 4.37 10.05
C SER A 200 -15.66 5.29 8.91
N ARG A 201 -16.98 5.47 8.76
CA ARG A 201 -17.54 6.41 7.76
C ARG A 201 -17.07 7.85 7.98
N ALA A 202 -16.93 8.27 9.24
CA ALA A 202 -16.45 9.60 9.57
C ALA A 202 -14.98 9.77 9.15
N ARG A 203 -14.14 8.77 9.43
CA ARG A 203 -12.73 8.77 9.00
C ARG A 203 -12.60 8.74 7.48
N PHE A 204 -13.41 7.93 6.82
CA PHE A 204 -13.45 7.89 5.35
C PHE A 204 -13.77 9.28 4.78
N ALA A 205 -14.83 9.94 5.27
CA ALA A 205 -15.21 11.28 4.82
C ALA A 205 -14.12 12.33 5.05
N GLU A 206 -13.44 12.26 6.20
CA GLU A 206 -12.31 13.14 6.53
C GLU A 206 -11.14 12.94 5.54
N VAL A 207 -10.72 11.69 5.32
CA VAL A 207 -9.60 11.38 4.41
C VAL A 207 -9.96 11.75 2.97
N THR A 208 -11.18 11.48 2.51
CA THR A 208 -11.60 11.91 1.17
C THR A 208 -11.65 13.42 1.02
N GLY A 209 -12.07 14.15 2.06
CA GLY A 209 -12.04 15.61 2.05
C GLY A 209 -10.62 16.17 1.91
N TRP A 210 -9.64 15.56 2.58
CA TRP A 210 -8.23 15.91 2.39
C TRP A 210 -7.74 15.64 0.97
N LEU A 211 -8.07 14.47 0.41
CA LEU A 211 -7.66 14.11 -0.96
C LEU A 211 -8.22 15.07 -2.01
N GLU A 212 -9.47 15.53 -1.83
CA GLU A 212 -10.10 16.55 -2.66
C GLU A 212 -9.41 17.92 -2.50
N GLU A 213 -9.16 18.36 -1.26
CA GLU A 213 -8.44 19.61 -0.98
C GLU A 213 -7.04 19.64 -1.61
N TRP A 214 -6.35 18.50 -1.61
CA TRP A 214 -5.01 18.37 -2.21
C TRP A 214 -5.03 18.20 -3.73
N GLY A 215 -6.20 17.99 -4.34
CA GLY A 215 -6.35 17.76 -5.78
C GLY A 215 -5.71 16.46 -6.29
N VAL A 216 -5.41 15.51 -5.39
CA VAL A 216 -4.81 14.20 -5.73
C VAL A 216 -5.85 13.13 -6.05
N ALA A 217 -7.10 13.40 -5.72
CA ALA A 217 -8.27 12.68 -6.15
C ALA A 217 -9.45 13.64 -6.14
#